data_AF-A0ABD1RB14-F1
#
_entry.id   AF-A0ABD1RB14-F1
#
_cell.length_a   1.000
_cell.length_b   1.000
_cell.length_c   1.000
_cell.angle_alpha   90.00
_cell.angle_beta   90.00
_cell.angle_gamma   90.00
#
_symmetry.space_group_name_H-M   'P 1'
#
loop_
_entity.id
_entity.type
_entity.pdbx_description
1 polymer ?
#
loop_
_entity_poly.entity_id
_entity_poly.type
_entity_poly.pdbx_seq_one_letter_code
_entity_poly.pdbx_strand_id
1 'polypeptide(L)'
;MEEEKSVQLSSEENGHGWQKVTYAKKQRKNKTTSDSSRVASNGSSAVPEKNNVFKNLEKNAEARRQTLEAQRAAAAIYDEDDAPMRSKKRWGDEDEDDDDNDANGNLNGNVSVEANKKEKPKKVKKPKVTVAEAAAKIDAADLASFLSNVLVSYEGQQDIQLMRFADYFGRAFSAVSASQFPWLKLFRESTVEKIADVPVSYISEAVYKTSVDWINHCSYVALDSFVLWSLDSILADLTTQQLGSKVSKKGVQPTSSKSQVAIFLVLSMVLRRKPDVLINLLPNLRENSKYQGQDKLPVLVWMVVQASRGDLAVGLYLWAHHILPMLRGKLGFNPHSRDLVLQLVERILSAPKARGILVNSAVRKGERLIPPASLDLLLHVTFPASSARVKATERFELIYLTLKDVALAGAPGSKAMKQVSQQIQAVAVKSAGEGIPELTEEAISIFVWCLTQNTDCFKQWDKIYMDNIEVSVAALRKLAKECKEIPLEQSSLEALRQTLKIFRQKNEKALAGEVDVASQASFKDADKYCKVILNKISRGHTFVKTVAFVIVVLAVGAAIISPSLDEWDWDKFSGFVQCSIILLKENLQPNPRGKTLGFLSFNVGKTNHICGNKVTEELGLCVIASTDSVI
;
A
#
# COMPACT_ATOMS: atom_id res chain seq x y z
N MET A 1 -23.28 47.95 -35.54
CA MET A 1 -22.12 47.72 -36.42
C MET A 1 -21.16 46.83 -35.67
N GLU A 2 -21.04 45.53 -35.93
CA GLU A 2 -21.73 44.54 -36.77
C GLU A 2 -21.13 43.20 -36.29
N GLU A 3 -21.96 42.26 -35.83
CA GLU A 3 -22.15 40.90 -36.38
C GLU A 3 -20.93 39.96 -36.32
N GLU A 4 -20.92 38.91 -35.49
CA GLU A 4 -21.57 37.58 -35.65
C GLU A 4 -21.13 36.76 -36.89
N LYS A 5 -20.55 35.56 -36.64
CA LYS A 5 -20.95 34.25 -37.23
C LYS A 5 -19.98 33.14 -36.78
N SER A 6 -20.40 32.22 -35.92
CA SER A 6 -21.08 30.94 -36.20
C SER A 6 -20.16 29.85 -36.76
N VAL A 7 -19.86 28.84 -35.94
CA VAL A 7 -19.31 27.54 -36.37
C VAL A 7 -20.45 26.53 -36.28
N GLN A 8 -20.88 26.01 -37.44
CA GLN A 8 -21.75 24.85 -37.56
C GLN A 8 -20.93 23.61 -37.93
N LEU A 9 -21.33 22.47 -37.34
CA LEU A 9 -20.84 21.13 -37.65
C LEU A 9 -21.21 20.69 -39.07
N SER A 10 -20.33 19.88 -39.68
CA SER A 10 -20.75 18.81 -40.58
C SER A 10 -20.07 17.50 -40.19
N SER A 11 -20.91 16.49 -40.00
CA SER A 11 -20.61 15.07 -39.98
C SER A 11 -20.32 14.58 -41.40
N GLU A 12 -19.34 13.67 -41.57
CA GLU A 12 -19.54 12.32 -42.13
C GLU A 12 -18.21 11.59 -42.44
N GLU A 13 -18.15 10.38 -41.88
CA GLU A 13 -17.70 9.12 -42.48
C GLU A 13 -16.27 8.83 -43.00
N ASN A 14 -15.79 7.70 -42.47
CA ASN A 14 -15.10 6.58 -43.12
C ASN A 14 -13.60 6.65 -43.43
N GLY A 15 -12.88 5.65 -42.88
CA GLY A 15 -11.65 5.13 -43.50
C GLY A 15 -10.53 4.69 -42.56
N HIS A 16 -10.77 3.70 -41.68
CA HIS A 16 -9.66 3.00 -41.02
C HIS A 16 -8.96 2.04 -42.00
N GLY A 17 -7.84 2.47 -42.57
CA GLY A 17 -6.91 1.63 -43.33
C GLY A 17 -5.51 1.65 -42.72
N TRP A 18 -5.02 0.51 -42.26
CA TRP A 18 -3.64 0.36 -41.77
C TRP A 18 -2.64 0.56 -42.91
N GLN A 19 -1.68 1.48 -42.74
CA GLN A 19 -0.64 1.77 -43.73
C GLN A 19 0.69 1.09 -43.34
N LYS A 20 1.15 0.17 -44.19
CA LYS A 20 2.38 -0.61 -44.04
C LYS A 20 3.58 0.25 -44.46
N VAL A 21 4.46 0.60 -43.51
CA VAL A 21 5.72 1.33 -43.80
C VAL A 21 6.88 0.34 -43.87
N THR A 22 7.34 0.04 -45.08
CA THR A 22 8.57 -0.71 -45.34
C THR A 22 9.73 0.26 -45.61
N TYR A 23 10.81 0.17 -44.83
CA TYR A 23 12.06 0.87 -45.10
C TYR A 23 12.98 0.01 -45.98
N ALA A 24 13.40 0.56 -47.12
CA ALA A 24 14.42 -0.01 -47.98
C ALA A 24 15.82 0.25 -47.40
N LYS A 25 16.55 -0.84 -47.17
CA LYS A 25 17.95 -0.91 -46.73
C LYS A 25 18.87 -0.38 -47.84
N LYS A 26 19.46 0.81 -47.68
CA LYS A 26 20.43 1.36 -48.65
C LYS A 26 21.86 1.12 -48.18
N GLN A 27 22.61 0.40 -48.99
CA GLN A 27 24.02 0.08 -48.80
C GLN A 27 24.95 1.29 -48.97
N ARG A 28 26.06 1.17 -48.26
CA ARG A 28 27.23 2.03 -48.07
C ARG A 28 28.01 2.24 -49.39
N LYS A 29 28.45 3.48 -49.66
CA LYS A 29 29.60 3.74 -50.53
C LYS A 29 30.39 4.94 -50.02
N ASN A 30 31.66 4.70 -49.69
CA ASN A 30 32.66 5.69 -49.31
C ASN A 30 33.06 6.56 -50.52
N LYS A 31 33.30 7.86 -50.31
CA LYS A 31 34.39 8.58 -50.98
C LYS A 31 34.85 9.78 -50.15
N THR A 32 36.15 10.01 -50.22
CA THR A 32 37.05 10.78 -49.34
C THR A 32 37.34 12.19 -49.87
N THR A 33 37.92 13.02 -48.98
CA THR A 33 38.86 14.18 -49.17
C THR A 33 38.28 15.51 -49.70
N SER A 34 38.27 16.57 -48.88
CA SER A 34 39.29 17.67 -48.74
C SER A 34 38.81 18.90 -49.55
N ASP A 35 38.82 20.16 -49.15
CA ASP A 35 39.70 20.91 -48.25
C ASP A 35 39.15 22.35 -48.03
N SER A 36 39.84 23.11 -47.17
CA SER A 36 39.93 24.59 -47.11
C SER A 36 39.16 25.37 -46.03
N SER A 37 39.85 25.48 -44.89
CA SER A 37 40.36 26.71 -44.25
C SER A 37 39.52 28.00 -44.17
N ARG A 38 39.23 28.45 -42.93
CA ARG A 38 39.53 29.82 -42.44
C ARG A 38 39.50 29.92 -40.89
N VAL A 39 40.63 30.41 -40.38
CA VAL A 39 41.03 30.92 -39.04
C VAL A 39 40.10 32.03 -38.53
N ALA A 40 39.89 32.42 -37.26
CA ALA A 40 39.99 31.89 -35.88
C ALA A 40 39.43 33.02 -34.95
N SER A 41 38.80 32.73 -33.81
CA SER A 41 39.16 33.31 -32.49
C SER A 41 38.28 32.79 -31.34
N ASN A 42 38.94 32.58 -30.19
CA ASN A 42 38.47 32.49 -28.81
C ASN A 42 37.80 31.21 -28.27
N GLY A 43 38.60 30.47 -27.47
CA GLY A 43 38.31 30.41 -26.02
C GLY A 43 37.68 29.14 -25.44
N SER A 44 38.45 28.05 -25.39
CA SER A 44 38.44 26.96 -24.40
C SER A 44 37.12 26.26 -24.03
N SER A 45 36.88 25.12 -24.66
CA SER A 45 36.22 23.96 -24.03
C SER A 45 37.03 22.71 -24.38
N ALA A 46 37.48 21.99 -23.36
CA ALA A 46 38.27 20.77 -23.51
C ALA A 46 37.44 19.68 -24.22
N VAL A 47 38.01 19.15 -25.31
CA VAL A 47 37.47 18.09 -26.15
C VAL A 47 37.70 16.73 -25.48
N PRO A 48 36.72 15.81 -25.41
CA PRO A 48 36.98 14.42 -25.05
C PRO A 48 37.41 13.61 -26.29
N GLU A 49 38.52 12.88 -26.15
CA GLU A 49 39.06 11.93 -27.11
C GLU A 49 38.02 10.90 -27.58
N LYS A 50 37.66 10.97 -28.86
CA LYS A 50 37.01 9.87 -29.57
C LYS A 50 38.09 8.88 -30.01
N ASN A 51 38.38 7.86 -29.19
CA ASN A 51 38.85 6.54 -29.68
C ASN A 51 38.84 5.38 -28.67
N ASN A 52 38.26 5.54 -27.46
CA ASN A 52 38.32 4.50 -26.41
C ASN A 52 37.11 3.54 -26.34
N VAL A 53 36.10 3.70 -27.20
CA VAL A 53 34.87 2.89 -27.10
C VAL A 53 35.05 1.47 -27.64
N PHE A 54 35.78 1.29 -28.74
CA PHE A 54 35.99 -0.04 -29.33
C PHE A 54 36.99 -0.88 -28.54
N LYS A 55 38.05 -0.29 -27.98
CA LYS A 55 38.98 -1.00 -27.09
C LYS A 55 38.31 -1.51 -25.81
N ASN A 56 37.41 -0.72 -25.22
CA ASN A 56 36.65 -1.16 -24.04
C ASN A 56 35.64 -2.26 -24.38
N LEU A 57 35.02 -2.20 -25.56
CA LEU A 57 34.11 -3.25 -26.01
C LEU A 57 34.85 -4.56 -26.31
N GLU A 58 36.03 -4.48 -26.92
CA GLU A 58 36.89 -5.62 -27.25
C GLU A 58 37.46 -6.26 -25.98
N LYS A 59 37.93 -5.47 -25.02
CA LYS A 59 38.37 -5.95 -23.70
C LYS A 59 37.26 -6.63 -22.91
N ASN A 60 36.02 -6.16 -23.04
CA ASN A 60 34.86 -6.77 -22.38
C ASN A 60 34.41 -8.07 -23.09
N ALA A 61 34.59 -8.16 -24.42
CA ALA A 61 34.37 -9.39 -25.17
C ALA A 61 35.43 -10.46 -24.85
N GLU A 62 36.70 -10.08 -24.73
CA GLU A 62 37.79 -10.97 -24.33
C GLU A 62 37.62 -11.46 -22.88
N ALA A 63 37.24 -10.59 -21.95
CA ALA A 63 36.95 -10.98 -20.57
C ALA A 63 35.79 -11.99 -20.48
N ARG A 64 34.74 -11.83 -21.30
CA ARG A 64 33.64 -12.81 -21.41
C ARG A 64 34.09 -14.14 -21.98
N ARG A 65 34.97 -14.12 -22.98
CA ARG A 65 35.53 -15.34 -23.59
C ARG A 65 36.41 -16.10 -22.61
N GLN A 66 37.28 -15.41 -21.87
CA GLN A 66 38.09 -16.01 -20.80
C GLN A 66 37.22 -16.55 -19.66
N THR A 67 36.14 -15.87 -19.29
CA THR A 67 35.21 -16.37 -18.26
C THR A 67 34.48 -17.64 -18.70
N LEU A 68 34.04 -17.70 -19.96
CA LEU A 68 33.42 -18.89 -20.53
C LEU A 68 34.40 -20.05 -20.71
N GLU A 69 35.64 -19.77 -21.12
CA GLU A 69 36.70 -20.79 -21.20
C GLU A 69 37.12 -21.30 -19.82
N ALA A 70 37.21 -20.44 -18.80
CA ALA A 70 37.45 -20.83 -17.42
C ALA A 70 36.30 -21.66 -16.83
N GLN A 71 35.04 -21.31 -17.13
CA GLN A 71 33.88 -22.13 -16.75
C GLN A 71 33.86 -23.48 -17.45
N ARG A 72 34.32 -23.55 -18.71
CA ARG A 72 34.42 -24.80 -19.48
C ARG A 72 35.58 -25.68 -19.00
N ALA A 73 36.71 -25.08 -18.64
CA ALA A 73 37.85 -25.77 -18.03
C ALA A 73 37.50 -26.30 -16.62
N ALA A 74 36.78 -25.52 -15.82
CA ALA A 74 36.29 -25.96 -14.52
C ALA A 74 35.28 -27.12 -14.63
N ALA A 75 34.46 -27.15 -15.69
CA ALA A 75 33.56 -28.28 -15.95
C ALA A 75 34.30 -29.54 -16.43
N ALA A 76 35.44 -29.40 -17.11
CA ALA A 76 36.25 -30.53 -17.59
C ALA A 76 37.06 -31.24 -16.49
N ILE A 77 37.31 -30.58 -15.34
CA ILE A 77 38.06 -31.14 -14.21
C ILE A 77 37.20 -32.14 -13.38
N TYR A 78 35.87 -32.14 -13.54
CA TYR A 78 34.95 -33.01 -12.79
C TYR A 78 34.49 -34.26 -13.56
N ASP A 79 35.05 -34.54 -14.74
CA ASP A 79 34.71 -35.73 -15.56
C ASP A 79 35.82 -36.81 -15.58
N GLU A 80 36.87 -36.69 -14.74
CA GLU A 80 37.90 -37.74 -14.55
C GLU A 80 37.79 -38.35 -13.13
N ASP A 81 36.85 -39.29 -12.95
CA ASP A 81 37.05 -40.56 -12.20
C ASP A 81 35.75 -41.40 -12.23
N ASP A 82 35.61 -42.27 -13.24
CA ASP A 82 35.51 -43.75 -13.15
C ASP A 82 35.10 -44.35 -14.52
N ALA A 83 35.86 -45.32 -15.03
CA ALA A 83 35.85 -45.84 -16.43
C ALA A 83 34.89 -47.08 -16.62
N PRO A 84 34.76 -47.81 -17.78
CA PRO A 84 35.68 -47.91 -18.92
C PRO A 84 35.12 -47.98 -20.38
N MET A 85 36.05 -47.67 -21.31
CA MET A 85 36.19 -47.98 -22.76
C MET A 85 35.08 -48.74 -23.52
N ARG A 86 34.68 -48.18 -24.70
CA ARG A 86 34.72 -48.94 -25.98
C ARG A 86 34.71 -48.07 -27.26
N SER A 87 35.74 -48.34 -28.08
CA SER A 87 35.90 -48.20 -29.54
C SER A 87 35.69 -46.86 -30.27
N LYS A 88 36.84 -46.24 -30.54
CA LYS A 88 37.24 -45.38 -31.67
C LYS A 88 36.71 -45.85 -33.04
N LYS A 89 36.04 -44.97 -33.79
CA LYS A 89 36.07 -44.99 -35.27
C LYS A 89 35.94 -43.56 -35.84
N ARG A 90 36.65 -43.33 -36.94
CA ARG A 90 37.18 -42.07 -37.46
C ARG A 90 36.57 -41.84 -38.86
N TRP A 91 36.35 -40.56 -39.19
CA TRP A 91 36.19 -39.91 -40.51
C TRP A 91 34.87 -40.04 -41.30
N GLY A 92 34.52 -38.91 -41.94
CA GLY A 92 33.80 -38.85 -43.21
C GLY A 92 32.96 -37.58 -43.39
N ASP A 93 33.59 -36.47 -43.79
CA ASP A 93 32.96 -35.42 -44.59
C ASP A 93 32.41 -36.04 -45.87
N GLU A 94 31.25 -35.57 -46.34
CA GLU A 94 31.05 -35.15 -47.74
C GLU A 94 29.66 -34.52 -47.90
N ASP A 95 29.70 -33.39 -48.59
CA ASP A 95 28.65 -32.42 -48.88
C ASP A 95 27.67 -32.93 -49.96
N GLU A 96 26.82 -32.00 -50.41
CA GLU A 96 26.05 -31.99 -51.66
C GLU A 96 24.52 -32.17 -51.52
N ASP A 97 23.91 -30.99 -51.31
CA ASP A 97 23.14 -30.26 -52.32
C ASP A 97 21.71 -30.66 -52.74
N ASP A 98 20.99 -29.55 -52.90
CA ASP A 98 19.85 -29.24 -53.74
C ASP A 98 18.43 -29.71 -53.38
N ASP A 99 17.65 -28.72 -52.92
CA ASP A 99 16.54 -28.13 -53.67
C ASP A 99 15.94 -29.08 -54.74
N ASP A 100 14.64 -29.36 -54.76
CA ASP A 100 13.64 -28.34 -55.03
C ASP A 100 12.26 -29.01 -55.16
N ASN A 101 11.28 -28.15 -54.97
CA ASN A 101 9.96 -28.12 -55.59
C ASN A 101 8.74 -28.81 -54.99
N ASP A 102 7.74 -27.94 -54.90
CA ASP A 102 6.35 -28.10 -54.57
C ASP A 102 5.59 -28.98 -55.59
N ALA A 103 4.54 -29.66 -55.13
CA ALA A 103 3.16 -29.37 -55.54
C ALA A 103 2.21 -30.55 -55.24
N ASN A 104 1.28 -30.26 -54.33
CA ASN A 104 -0.16 -30.51 -54.41
C ASN A 104 -0.69 -31.72 -55.23
N GLY A 105 -1.38 -32.64 -54.55
CA GLY A 105 -2.13 -33.72 -55.20
C GLY A 105 -3.08 -34.42 -54.25
N ASN A 106 -4.35 -34.04 -54.36
CA ASN A 106 -5.52 -34.52 -53.63
C ASN A 106 -5.79 -36.04 -53.82
N LEU A 107 -6.60 -36.59 -52.92
CA LEU A 107 -7.53 -37.74 -53.05
C LEU A 107 -7.25 -39.03 -52.26
N ASN A 108 -8.31 -39.40 -51.53
CA ASN A 108 -8.59 -40.64 -50.83
C ASN A 108 -8.33 -41.91 -51.67
N GLY A 109 -7.75 -42.91 -51.02
CA GLY A 109 -7.76 -44.30 -51.46
C GLY A 109 -7.62 -45.22 -50.25
N ASN A 110 -8.73 -45.84 -49.85
CA ASN A 110 -8.82 -46.81 -48.77
C ASN A 110 -8.47 -48.20 -49.32
N VAL A 111 -7.39 -48.83 -48.86
CA VAL A 111 -7.18 -50.29 -48.97
C VAL A 111 -6.51 -50.79 -47.69
N SER A 112 -7.22 -51.64 -46.99
CA SER A 112 -6.74 -52.48 -45.90
C SER A 112 -6.01 -53.72 -46.45
N VAL A 113 -4.79 -54.01 -45.99
CA VAL A 113 -4.31 -55.38 -45.78
C VAL A 113 -3.41 -55.40 -44.55
N GLU A 114 -3.79 -56.25 -43.59
CA GLU A 114 -3.04 -56.60 -42.38
C GLU A 114 -1.70 -57.27 -42.70
N ALA A 115 -0.64 -56.91 -41.98
CA ALA A 115 0.23 -57.89 -41.32
C ALA A 115 1.29 -57.20 -40.42
N ASN A 116 1.44 -57.76 -39.23
CA ASN A 116 2.59 -57.65 -38.32
C ASN A 116 2.74 -56.38 -37.46
N LYS A 117 1.92 -56.39 -36.41
CA LYS A 117 2.29 -56.13 -35.01
C LYS A 117 3.81 -56.13 -34.76
N LYS A 118 4.41 -54.94 -34.71
CA LYS A 118 5.49 -54.61 -33.77
C LYS A 118 4.95 -53.58 -32.80
N GLU A 119 4.63 -54.04 -31.59
CA GLU A 119 4.35 -53.18 -30.45
C GLU A 119 5.52 -52.20 -30.27
N LYS A 120 5.28 -50.92 -30.59
CA LYS A 120 6.13 -49.84 -30.08
C LYS A 120 6.04 -49.92 -28.55
N PRO A 121 7.16 -49.99 -27.83
CA PRO A 121 7.11 -50.01 -26.37
C PRO A 121 6.35 -48.77 -25.90
N LYS A 122 5.27 -48.99 -25.13
CA LYS A 122 4.63 -47.92 -24.36
C LYS A 122 5.74 -47.20 -23.62
N LYS A 123 5.99 -45.93 -23.95
CA LYS A 123 6.75 -45.02 -23.08
C LYS A 123 6.14 -45.18 -21.70
N VAL A 124 6.87 -45.81 -20.79
CA VAL A 124 6.52 -45.86 -19.38
C VAL A 124 6.28 -44.41 -18.98
N LYS A 125 5.02 -44.06 -18.69
CA LYS A 125 4.68 -42.72 -18.21
C LYS A 125 5.55 -42.50 -16.99
N LYS A 126 6.48 -41.53 -17.07
CA LYS A 126 7.27 -41.10 -15.89
C LYS A 126 6.28 -40.95 -14.72
N PRO A 127 6.60 -41.46 -13.53
CA PRO A 127 5.72 -41.31 -12.37
C PRO A 127 5.32 -39.83 -12.25
N LYS A 128 4.01 -39.54 -12.20
CA LYS A 128 3.52 -38.19 -11.97
C LYS A 128 3.75 -37.85 -10.50
N VAL A 129 4.97 -37.48 -10.15
CA VAL A 129 5.30 -37.07 -8.78
C VAL A 129 4.60 -35.74 -8.51
N THR A 130 3.71 -35.73 -7.52
CA THR A 130 2.99 -34.52 -7.10
C THR A 130 3.90 -33.61 -6.25
N VAL A 131 3.52 -32.33 -6.08
CA VAL A 131 4.27 -31.42 -5.19
C VAL A 131 4.31 -31.95 -3.76
N ALA A 132 3.19 -32.47 -3.27
CA ALA A 132 3.08 -33.02 -1.91
C ALA A 132 3.96 -34.27 -1.73
N GLU A 133 3.99 -35.18 -2.71
CA GLU A 133 4.84 -36.38 -2.67
C GLU A 133 6.33 -36.06 -2.66
N ALA A 134 6.75 -35.02 -3.40
CA ALA A 134 8.12 -34.55 -3.38
C ALA A 134 8.46 -33.86 -2.05
N ALA A 135 7.56 -33.01 -1.55
CA ALA A 135 7.75 -32.29 -0.30
C ALA A 135 7.81 -33.21 0.93
N ALA A 136 7.02 -34.29 0.95
CA ALA A 136 7.00 -35.27 2.03
C ALA A 136 8.33 -36.04 2.19
N LYS A 137 9.20 -36.02 1.17
CA LYS A 137 10.52 -36.67 1.21
C LYS A 137 11.62 -35.76 1.77
N ILE A 138 11.31 -34.49 2.02
CA ILE A 138 12.28 -33.54 2.56
C ILE A 138 12.38 -33.78 4.06
N ASP A 139 13.58 -34.13 4.51
CA ASP A 139 13.88 -34.33 5.92
C ASP A 139 14.49 -33.07 6.55
N ALA A 140 14.03 -32.71 7.75
CA ALA A 140 14.45 -31.48 8.42
C ALA A 140 15.89 -31.58 8.99
N ALA A 141 16.35 -32.76 9.39
CA ALA A 141 17.69 -32.97 9.90
C ALA A 141 18.72 -33.00 8.76
N ASP A 142 18.38 -33.61 7.63
CA ASP A 142 19.15 -33.53 6.39
C ASP A 142 19.30 -32.08 5.93
N LEU A 143 18.20 -31.31 5.89
CA LEU A 143 18.25 -29.89 5.56
C LEU A 143 19.15 -29.11 6.53
N ALA A 144 19.04 -29.34 7.84
CA ALA A 144 19.87 -28.66 8.83
C ALA A 144 21.37 -28.97 8.66
N SER A 145 21.71 -30.24 8.39
CA SER A 145 23.07 -30.68 8.10
C SER A 145 23.61 -30.01 6.83
N PHE A 146 22.81 -30.01 5.75
CA PHE A 146 23.15 -29.35 4.50
C PHE A 146 23.41 -27.85 4.70
N LEU A 147 22.52 -27.15 5.41
CA LEU A 147 22.66 -25.73 5.69
C LEU A 147 23.90 -25.42 6.53
N SER A 148 24.23 -26.27 7.51
CA SER A 148 25.45 -26.14 8.31
C SER A 148 26.70 -26.27 7.44
N ASN A 149 26.72 -27.25 6.52
CA ASN A 149 27.83 -27.41 5.58
C ASN A 149 27.94 -26.22 4.60
N VAL A 150 26.81 -25.66 4.15
CA VAL A 150 26.77 -24.47 3.28
C VAL A 150 27.35 -23.25 4.00
N LEU A 151 27.01 -23.05 5.28
CA LEU A 151 27.54 -21.94 6.07
C LEU A 151 29.07 -22.01 6.17
N VAL A 152 29.63 -23.19 6.42
CA VAL A 152 31.08 -23.41 6.50
C VAL A 152 31.75 -23.27 5.13
N SER A 153 31.18 -23.88 4.09
CA SER A 153 31.80 -23.94 2.76
C SER A 153 31.81 -22.59 2.02
N TYR A 154 30.86 -21.71 2.35
CA TYR A 154 30.66 -20.43 1.69
C TYR A 154 30.66 -19.27 2.70
N GLU A 155 31.50 -19.36 3.72
CA GLU A 155 31.61 -18.32 4.75
C GLU A 155 31.83 -16.94 4.12
N GLY A 156 31.06 -15.94 4.59
CA GLY A 156 31.09 -14.58 4.04
C GLY A 156 30.41 -14.38 2.67
N GLN A 157 29.98 -15.45 1.99
CA GLN A 157 29.38 -15.38 0.64
C GLN A 157 27.87 -15.68 0.67
N GLN A 158 27.10 -14.82 1.33
CA GLN A 158 25.67 -15.04 1.57
C GLN A 158 24.82 -15.21 0.30
N ASP A 159 25.20 -14.57 -0.81
CA ASP A 159 24.51 -14.75 -2.10
C ASP A 159 24.62 -16.19 -2.61
N ILE A 160 25.81 -16.80 -2.49
CA ILE A 160 26.02 -18.21 -2.87
C ILE A 160 25.30 -19.13 -1.89
N GLN A 161 25.33 -18.83 -0.59
CA GLN A 161 24.60 -19.59 0.42
C GLN A 161 23.09 -19.65 0.10
N LEU A 162 22.47 -18.51 -0.23
CA LEU A 162 21.06 -18.44 -0.63
C LEU A 162 20.77 -19.19 -1.93
N MET A 163 21.70 -19.15 -2.90
CA MET A 163 21.59 -19.95 -4.12
C MET A 163 21.63 -21.45 -3.82
N ARG A 164 22.54 -21.90 -2.95
CA ARG A 164 22.64 -23.30 -2.51
C ARG A 164 21.40 -23.76 -1.75
N PHE A 165 20.84 -22.87 -0.93
CA PHE A 165 19.57 -23.12 -0.27
C PHE A 165 18.42 -23.33 -1.28
N ALA A 166 18.34 -22.49 -2.31
CA ALA A 166 17.39 -22.69 -3.40
C ALA A 166 17.64 -23.98 -4.20
N ASP A 167 18.92 -24.31 -4.47
CA ASP A 167 19.32 -25.54 -5.16
C ASP A 167 18.87 -26.81 -4.40
N TYR A 168 18.92 -26.80 -3.06
CA TYR A 168 18.46 -27.93 -2.25
C TYR A 168 16.99 -28.26 -2.55
N PHE A 169 16.11 -27.26 -2.49
CA PHE A 169 14.70 -27.44 -2.86
C PHE A 169 14.53 -27.71 -4.36
N GLY A 170 15.35 -27.11 -5.22
CA GLY A 170 15.36 -27.38 -6.66
C GLY A 170 15.61 -28.86 -6.97
N ARG A 171 16.54 -29.49 -6.23
CA ARG A 171 16.82 -30.93 -6.30
C ARG A 171 15.66 -31.76 -5.75
N ALA A 172 15.13 -31.39 -4.58
CA ALA A 172 14.01 -32.09 -3.95
C ALA A 172 12.76 -32.12 -4.85
N PHE A 173 12.48 -31.01 -5.55
CA PHE A 173 11.33 -30.90 -6.45
C PHE A 173 11.63 -31.20 -7.92
N SER A 174 12.83 -31.68 -8.26
CA SER A 174 13.26 -31.91 -9.65
C SER A 174 12.40 -32.90 -10.44
N ALA A 175 11.73 -33.83 -9.74
CA ALA A 175 10.80 -34.80 -10.33
C ALA A 175 9.39 -34.24 -10.59
N VAL A 176 9.05 -33.07 -10.03
CA VAL A 176 7.74 -32.44 -10.19
C VAL A 176 7.64 -31.79 -11.56
N SER A 177 6.75 -32.31 -12.41
CA SER A 177 6.50 -31.71 -13.73
C SER A 177 5.71 -30.40 -13.63
N ALA A 178 5.86 -29.49 -14.60
CA ALA A 178 5.10 -28.24 -14.67
C ALA A 178 3.56 -28.44 -14.61
N SER A 179 3.05 -29.58 -15.10
CA SER A 179 1.63 -29.92 -15.01
C SER A 179 1.12 -30.14 -13.58
N GLN A 180 2.01 -30.52 -12.65
CA GLN A 180 1.69 -30.73 -11.24
C GLN A 180 1.79 -29.43 -10.42
N PHE A 181 2.36 -28.38 -11.00
CA PHE A 181 2.38 -27.04 -10.41
C PHE A 181 2.11 -25.97 -11.49
N PRO A 182 0.87 -25.89 -12.01
CA PRO A 182 0.49 -24.94 -13.05
C PRO A 182 0.28 -23.54 -12.46
N TRP A 183 1.35 -22.94 -11.93
CA TRP A 183 1.28 -21.73 -11.11
C TRP A 183 0.62 -20.55 -11.85
N LEU A 184 0.81 -20.42 -13.16
CA LEU A 184 0.21 -19.34 -13.95
C LEU A 184 -1.32 -19.44 -13.96
N LYS A 185 -1.85 -20.66 -14.15
CA LYS A 185 -3.28 -20.94 -14.09
C LYS A 185 -3.79 -20.74 -12.66
N LEU A 186 -3.04 -21.26 -11.69
CA LEU A 186 -3.37 -21.16 -10.27
C LEU A 186 -3.56 -19.69 -9.85
N PHE A 187 -2.62 -18.80 -10.17
CA PHE A 187 -2.65 -17.40 -9.75
C PHE A 187 -3.67 -16.55 -10.51
N ARG A 188 -4.06 -16.96 -11.73
CA ARG A 188 -5.10 -16.28 -12.52
C ARG A 188 -6.52 -16.68 -12.11
N GLU A 189 -6.74 -17.95 -11.80
CA GLU A 189 -8.08 -18.51 -11.60
C GLU A 189 -8.46 -18.70 -10.13
N SER A 190 -7.48 -18.73 -9.22
CA SER A 190 -7.75 -18.95 -7.79
C SER A 190 -7.87 -17.63 -7.03
N THR A 191 -8.63 -17.66 -5.94
CA THR A 191 -8.69 -16.54 -5.01
C THR A 191 -7.35 -16.35 -4.31
N VAL A 192 -7.09 -15.12 -3.87
CA VAL A 192 -5.92 -14.75 -3.06
C VAL A 192 -5.83 -15.63 -1.80
N GLU A 193 -6.97 -15.99 -1.22
CA GLU A 193 -7.06 -16.90 -0.07
C GLU A 193 -6.45 -18.28 -0.37
N LYS A 194 -6.80 -18.87 -1.52
CA LYS A 194 -6.36 -20.21 -1.90
C LYS A 194 -4.86 -20.28 -2.19
N ILE A 195 -4.29 -19.21 -2.75
CA ILE A 195 -2.86 -19.19 -3.10
C ILE A 195 -1.97 -18.72 -1.95
N ALA A 196 -2.55 -18.23 -0.85
CA ALA A 196 -1.81 -17.61 0.22
C ALA A 196 -0.80 -18.55 0.88
N ASP A 197 -1.17 -19.81 1.08
CA ASP A 197 -0.28 -20.83 1.65
C ASP A 197 0.49 -21.65 0.61
N VAL A 198 0.25 -21.43 -0.68
CA VAL A 198 0.95 -22.16 -1.72
C VAL A 198 2.31 -21.49 -2.02
N PRO A 199 3.43 -22.23 -2.05
CA PRO A 199 3.57 -23.69 -1.82
C PRO A 199 4.01 -24.08 -0.40
N VAL A 200 4.08 -23.15 0.56
CA VAL A 200 4.50 -23.42 1.95
C VAL A 200 3.66 -24.53 2.61
N SER A 201 2.37 -24.65 2.29
CA SER A 201 1.48 -25.69 2.80
C SER A 201 1.89 -27.12 2.45
N TYR A 202 2.79 -27.31 1.47
CA TYR A 202 3.21 -28.65 1.05
C TYR A 202 4.35 -29.22 1.89
N ILE A 203 5.14 -28.38 2.56
CA ILE A 203 6.27 -28.83 3.39
C ILE A 203 5.85 -29.03 4.84
N SER A 204 6.59 -29.88 5.56
CA SER A 204 6.36 -30.08 6.99
C SER A 204 6.74 -28.84 7.81
N GLU A 205 6.10 -28.68 8.97
CA GLU A 205 6.41 -27.58 9.89
C GLU A 205 7.88 -27.59 10.33
N ALA A 206 8.46 -28.78 10.53
CA ALA A 206 9.87 -28.93 10.88
C ALA A 206 10.81 -28.38 9.78
N VAL A 207 10.55 -28.72 8.51
CA VAL A 207 11.33 -28.20 7.37
C VAL A 207 11.16 -26.69 7.23
N TYR A 208 9.93 -26.19 7.40
CA TYR A 208 9.65 -24.76 7.38
C TYR A 208 10.41 -24.02 8.48
N LYS A 209 10.36 -24.53 9.71
CA LYS A 209 11.04 -23.94 10.88
C LYS A 209 12.55 -23.88 10.67
N THR A 210 13.18 -25.00 10.32
CA THR A 210 14.63 -25.06 10.01
C THR A 210 15.02 -24.03 8.95
N SER A 211 14.21 -23.92 7.89
CA SER A 211 14.42 -22.96 6.81
C SER A 211 14.36 -21.51 7.27
N VAL A 212 13.30 -21.13 8.00
CA VAL A 212 13.12 -19.73 8.42
C VAL A 212 14.09 -19.32 9.52
N ASP A 213 14.47 -20.25 10.40
CA ASP A 213 15.50 -20.00 11.43
C ASP A 213 16.85 -19.71 10.75
N TRP A 214 17.20 -20.46 9.70
CA TRP A 214 18.40 -20.18 8.91
C TRP A 214 18.32 -18.84 8.16
N ILE A 215 17.22 -18.57 7.43
CA ILE A 215 16.99 -17.30 6.71
C ILE A 215 17.13 -16.10 7.66
N ASN A 216 16.75 -16.24 8.92
CA ASN A 216 16.81 -15.14 9.89
C ASN A 216 18.24 -14.61 10.13
N HIS A 217 19.26 -15.41 9.84
CA HIS A 217 20.69 -15.06 9.94
C HIS A 217 21.24 -14.40 8.67
N CYS A 218 20.51 -14.44 7.55
CA CYS A 218 20.92 -13.77 6.32
C CYS A 218 20.76 -12.25 6.44
N SER A 219 21.69 -11.50 5.83
CA SER A 219 21.62 -10.04 5.79
C SER A 219 20.52 -9.57 4.82
N TYR A 220 19.96 -8.38 5.10
CA TYR A 220 18.98 -7.76 4.19
C TYR A 220 19.54 -7.54 2.78
N VAL A 221 20.83 -7.20 2.64
CA VAL A 221 21.46 -6.99 1.33
C VAL A 221 21.45 -8.26 0.47
N ALA A 222 21.82 -9.40 1.05
CA ALA A 222 21.80 -10.68 0.35
C ALA A 222 20.36 -11.11 0.02
N LEU A 223 19.42 -10.89 0.95
CA LEU A 223 18.00 -11.19 0.74
C LEU A 223 17.36 -10.30 -0.34
N ASP A 224 17.70 -9.00 -0.40
CA ASP A 224 17.25 -8.06 -1.42
C ASP A 224 17.66 -8.56 -2.82
N SER A 225 18.94 -8.92 -2.99
CA SER A 225 19.47 -9.49 -4.23
C SER A 225 18.78 -10.81 -4.60
N PHE A 226 18.58 -11.69 -3.62
CA PHE A 226 17.95 -12.99 -3.83
C PHE A 226 16.46 -12.88 -4.21
N VAL A 227 15.71 -11.95 -3.60
CA VAL A 227 14.30 -11.71 -3.94
C VAL A 227 14.17 -11.17 -5.35
N LEU A 228 15.04 -10.24 -5.77
CA LEU A 228 15.06 -9.75 -7.15
C LEU A 228 15.40 -10.87 -8.14
N TRP A 229 16.40 -11.69 -7.85
CA TRP A 229 16.76 -12.85 -8.69
C TRP A 229 15.60 -13.86 -8.82
N SER A 230 14.89 -14.12 -7.71
CA SER A 230 13.73 -15.01 -7.69
C SER A 230 12.58 -14.45 -8.52
N LEU A 231 12.28 -13.16 -8.36
CA LEU A 231 11.26 -12.46 -9.14
C LEU A 231 11.60 -12.46 -10.63
N ASP A 232 12.86 -12.18 -10.97
CA ASP A 232 13.36 -12.22 -12.34
C ASP A 232 13.20 -13.59 -12.98
N SER A 233 13.47 -14.64 -12.22
CA SER A 233 13.29 -16.03 -12.66
C SER A 233 11.81 -16.37 -12.91
N ILE A 234 10.91 -15.92 -12.03
CA ILE A 234 9.45 -16.08 -12.20
C ILE A 234 8.96 -15.31 -13.43
N LEU A 235 9.44 -14.07 -13.64
CA LEU A 235 9.04 -13.26 -14.79
C LEU A 235 9.59 -13.82 -16.11
N ALA A 236 10.81 -14.38 -16.12
CA ALA A 236 11.34 -15.08 -17.28
C ALA A 236 10.46 -16.31 -17.64
N ASP A 237 10.02 -17.07 -16.65
CA ASP A 237 9.09 -18.18 -16.85
C ASP A 237 7.71 -17.71 -17.33
N LEU A 238 7.19 -16.62 -16.77
CA LEU A 238 5.93 -15.99 -17.20
C LEU A 238 5.96 -15.65 -18.69
N THR A 239 7.03 -14.99 -19.16
CA THR A 239 7.17 -14.64 -20.57
C THR A 239 7.24 -15.88 -21.46
N THR A 240 7.98 -16.91 -21.04
CA THR A 240 8.10 -18.18 -21.76
C THR A 240 6.75 -18.87 -21.91
N GLN A 241 5.96 -18.92 -20.83
CA GLN A 241 4.62 -19.54 -20.85
C GLN A 241 3.60 -18.75 -21.67
N GLN A 242 3.73 -17.42 -21.74
CA GLN A 242 2.84 -16.57 -22.54
C GLN A 242 3.12 -16.65 -24.05
N LEU A 243 4.39 -16.68 -24.45
CA LEU A 243 4.76 -16.80 -25.87
C LEU A 243 4.45 -18.21 -26.42
N GLY A 244 4.34 -19.22 -25.57
CA GLY A 244 4.02 -20.60 -25.94
C GLY A 244 2.63 -20.84 -26.57
N SER A 245 1.76 -19.82 -26.69
CA SER A 245 0.48 -19.94 -27.40
C SER A 245 0.56 -19.62 -28.90
N LYS A 246 1.69 -19.10 -29.42
CA LYS A 246 1.95 -18.95 -30.86
C LYS A 246 3.45 -19.10 -31.15
N VAL A 247 3.77 -20.12 -31.96
CA VAL A 247 5.05 -20.41 -32.64
C VAL A 247 6.02 -21.35 -31.92
N SER A 248 6.27 -22.47 -32.60
CA SER A 248 7.35 -23.41 -32.38
C SER A 248 8.61 -22.99 -33.14
N LYS A 249 9.77 -23.31 -32.55
CA LYS A 249 11.12 -23.52 -33.11
C LYS A 249 12.20 -22.48 -32.76
N LYS A 250 13.18 -23.04 -32.04
CA LYS A 250 14.64 -22.85 -32.17
C LYS A 250 15.19 -21.48 -31.74
N GLY A 251 15.42 -21.37 -30.44
CA GLY A 251 16.37 -20.44 -29.83
C GLY A 251 16.96 -21.13 -28.60
N VAL A 252 18.27 -20.97 -28.39
CA VAL A 252 19.07 -21.55 -27.31
C VAL A 252 18.27 -21.57 -26.01
N GLN A 253 17.99 -22.79 -25.52
CA GLN A 253 17.36 -23.01 -24.22
C GLN A 253 18.10 -22.19 -23.16
N PRO A 254 17.46 -21.20 -22.50
CA PRO A 254 18.00 -20.76 -21.24
C PRO A 254 17.98 -21.99 -20.35
N THR A 255 19.12 -22.37 -19.80
CA THR A 255 19.26 -23.49 -18.86
C THR A 255 18.08 -23.49 -17.91
N SER A 256 17.11 -24.39 -18.12
CA SER A 256 15.90 -24.43 -17.31
C SER A 256 16.33 -24.79 -15.89
N SER A 257 16.41 -23.80 -15.00
CA SER A 257 16.69 -24.03 -13.59
C SER A 257 15.51 -24.85 -13.05
N LYS A 258 15.84 -26.07 -12.65
CA LYS A 258 14.88 -27.12 -12.34
C LYS A 258 14.05 -26.71 -11.13
N SER A 259 12.72 -26.73 -11.33
CA SER A 259 11.62 -26.53 -10.38
C SER A 259 11.24 -25.09 -10.00
N GLN A 260 10.22 -24.55 -10.70
CA GLN A 260 9.49 -23.34 -10.30
C GLN A 260 8.93 -23.42 -8.87
N VAL A 261 8.53 -24.63 -8.44
CA VAL A 261 8.04 -24.87 -7.07
C VAL A 261 9.05 -24.41 -6.04
N ALA A 262 10.35 -24.72 -6.26
CA ALA A 262 11.41 -24.37 -5.33
C ALA A 262 11.58 -22.84 -5.23
N ILE A 263 11.55 -22.12 -6.36
CA ILE A 263 11.66 -20.66 -6.38
C ILE A 263 10.50 -20.03 -5.60
N PHE A 264 9.26 -20.42 -5.89
CA PHE A 264 8.09 -19.93 -5.17
C PHE A 264 8.15 -20.29 -3.67
N LEU A 265 8.60 -21.49 -3.33
CA LEU A 265 8.69 -21.93 -1.93
C LEU A 265 9.71 -21.12 -1.15
N VAL A 266 10.94 -21.03 -1.65
CA VAL A 266 12.02 -20.32 -0.98
C VAL A 266 11.72 -18.83 -0.88
N LEU A 267 11.20 -18.22 -1.96
CA LEU A 267 10.74 -16.84 -1.94
C LEU A 267 9.65 -16.63 -0.89
N SER A 268 8.68 -17.54 -0.76
CA SER A 268 7.64 -17.44 0.28
C SER A 268 8.23 -17.45 1.69
N MET A 269 9.20 -18.33 1.95
CA MET A 269 9.83 -18.44 3.26
C MET A 269 10.62 -17.17 3.59
N VAL A 270 11.35 -16.60 2.62
CA VAL A 270 12.06 -15.32 2.77
C VAL A 270 11.08 -14.19 3.10
N LEU A 271 10.02 -14.04 2.31
CA LEU A 271 9.05 -12.95 2.47
C LEU A 271 8.23 -13.06 3.76
N ARG A 272 7.93 -14.28 4.23
CA ARG A 272 7.26 -14.49 5.52
C ARG A 272 8.18 -14.21 6.70
N ARG A 273 9.49 -14.50 6.58
CA ARG A 273 10.45 -14.36 7.70
C ARG A 273 11.04 -12.95 7.81
N LYS A 274 11.28 -12.28 6.68
CA LYS A 274 11.89 -10.94 6.57
C LYS A 274 11.08 -10.08 5.58
N PRO A 275 9.82 -9.74 5.90
CA PRO A 275 8.93 -9.01 4.99
C PRO A 275 9.47 -7.63 4.59
N ASP A 276 10.33 -7.00 5.41
CA ASP A 276 10.91 -5.68 5.12
C ASP A 276 11.77 -5.62 3.86
N VAL A 277 12.28 -6.76 3.40
CA VAL A 277 13.00 -6.88 2.13
C VAL A 277 12.20 -6.29 0.97
N LEU A 278 10.87 -6.51 0.93
CA LEU A 278 10.04 -5.90 -0.13
C LEU A 278 9.89 -4.40 -0.02
N ILE A 279 10.00 -3.85 1.19
CA ILE A 279 9.94 -2.40 1.42
C ILE A 279 11.24 -1.76 0.92
N ASN A 280 12.38 -2.43 1.10
CA ASN A 280 13.67 -2.00 0.54
C ASN A 280 13.66 -2.02 -0.99
N LEU A 281 13.03 -3.05 -1.57
CA LEU A 281 12.96 -3.24 -3.03
C LEU A 281 11.89 -2.39 -3.72
N LEU A 282 10.95 -1.82 -2.97
CA LEU A 282 9.81 -1.09 -3.51
C LEU A 282 10.17 0.04 -4.51
N PRO A 283 11.20 0.87 -4.29
CA PRO A 283 11.64 1.86 -5.28
C PRO A 283 12.02 1.22 -6.62
N ASN A 284 12.78 0.12 -6.60
CA ASN A 284 13.19 -0.61 -7.80
C ASN A 284 11.97 -1.22 -8.54
N LEU A 285 11.04 -1.82 -7.79
CA LEU A 285 9.80 -2.37 -8.36
C LEU A 285 8.92 -1.30 -9.03
N ARG A 286 8.95 -0.06 -8.50
CA ARG A 286 8.20 1.06 -9.04
C ARG A 286 8.88 1.76 -10.21
N GLU A 287 10.20 1.90 -10.20
CA GLU A 287 10.92 2.69 -11.22
C GLU A 287 11.25 1.85 -12.46
N ASN A 288 11.41 0.55 -12.30
CA ASN A 288 11.79 -0.33 -13.38
C ASN A 288 10.56 -0.94 -14.07
N SER A 289 10.36 -0.59 -15.34
CA SER A 289 9.26 -1.07 -16.18
C SER A 289 9.24 -2.60 -16.33
N LYS A 290 10.36 -3.29 -16.07
CA LYS A 290 10.42 -4.76 -16.00
C LYS A 290 9.47 -5.34 -14.97
N TYR A 291 9.19 -4.66 -13.86
CA TYR A 291 8.30 -5.17 -12.81
C TYR A 291 6.87 -4.62 -12.93
N GLN A 292 6.63 -3.66 -13.82
CA GLN A 292 5.32 -3.06 -14.04
C GLN A 292 4.53 -3.80 -15.14
N GLY A 293 3.23 -4.00 -14.93
CA GLY A 293 2.35 -4.60 -15.94
C GLY A 293 1.13 -5.29 -15.34
N GLN A 294 0.08 -5.42 -16.16
CA GLN A 294 -1.14 -6.16 -15.80
C GLN A 294 -0.86 -7.63 -15.50
N ASP A 295 -0.04 -8.23 -16.35
CA ASP A 295 0.33 -9.64 -16.33
C ASP A 295 1.16 -10.02 -15.10
N LYS A 296 1.81 -9.03 -14.48
CA LYS A 296 2.68 -9.17 -13.30
C LYS A 296 1.93 -8.98 -11.99
N LEU A 297 0.75 -8.34 -12.03
CA LEU A 297 -0.07 -8.05 -10.85
C LEU A 297 -0.36 -9.30 -10.00
N PRO A 298 -0.75 -10.48 -10.55
CA PRO A 298 -0.99 -11.66 -9.73
C PRO A 298 0.24 -12.12 -8.93
N VAL A 299 1.44 -12.01 -9.52
CA VAL A 299 2.71 -12.35 -8.84
C VAL A 299 3.01 -11.34 -7.74
N LEU A 300 2.88 -10.04 -8.02
CA LEU A 300 3.08 -8.99 -7.03
C LEU A 300 2.10 -9.10 -5.86
N VAL A 301 0.82 -9.35 -6.14
CA VAL A 301 -0.21 -9.61 -5.12
C VAL A 301 0.21 -10.81 -4.27
N TRP A 302 0.57 -11.93 -4.89
CA TRP A 302 1.02 -13.11 -4.15
C TRP A 302 2.26 -12.84 -3.28
N MET A 303 3.24 -12.08 -3.75
CA MET A 303 4.41 -11.68 -2.94
C MET A 303 4.00 -10.85 -1.72
N VAL A 304 3.07 -9.90 -1.89
CA VAL A 304 2.54 -9.11 -0.77
C VAL A 304 1.73 -9.99 0.18
N VAL A 305 1.02 -11.02 -0.30
CA VAL A 305 0.40 -12.02 0.57
C VAL A 305 1.44 -12.72 1.44
N GLN A 306 2.57 -13.16 0.86
CA GLN A 306 3.64 -13.79 1.64
C GLN A 306 4.23 -12.85 2.69
N ALA A 307 4.42 -11.57 2.36
CA ALA A 307 4.88 -10.58 3.33
C ALA A 307 3.85 -10.31 4.44
N SER A 308 2.57 -10.18 4.10
CA SER A 308 1.47 -9.97 5.06
C SER A 308 1.28 -11.12 6.06
N ARG A 309 1.68 -12.34 5.68
CA ARG A 309 1.72 -13.50 6.58
C ARG A 309 2.79 -13.36 7.66
N GLY A 310 3.90 -12.70 7.33
CA GLY A 310 4.98 -12.39 8.27
C GLY A 310 4.66 -11.17 9.14
N ASP A 311 4.18 -10.11 8.51
CA ASP A 311 3.83 -8.85 9.16
C ASP A 311 2.67 -8.15 8.42
N LEU A 312 1.52 -8.01 9.10
CA LEU A 312 0.32 -7.36 8.56
C LEU A 312 0.56 -5.90 8.17
N ALA A 313 1.38 -5.18 8.94
CA ALA A 313 1.68 -3.77 8.68
C ALA A 313 2.51 -3.61 7.40
N VAL A 314 3.50 -4.49 7.19
CA VAL A 314 4.26 -4.53 5.92
C VAL A 314 3.34 -4.86 4.75
N GLY A 315 2.44 -5.84 4.93
CA GLY A 315 1.43 -6.19 3.93
C GLY A 315 0.57 -5.00 3.51
N LEU A 316 -0.01 -4.29 4.49
CA LEU A 316 -0.86 -3.12 4.21
C LEU A 316 -0.05 -1.97 3.62
N TYR A 317 1.18 -1.75 4.10
CA TYR A 317 2.08 -0.74 3.56
C TYR A 317 2.33 -0.99 2.07
N LEU A 318 2.72 -2.21 1.68
CA LEU A 318 2.96 -2.59 0.28
C LEU A 318 1.68 -2.50 -0.56
N TRP A 319 0.54 -2.86 0.00
CA TRP A 319 -0.75 -2.69 -0.66
C TRP A 319 -1.03 -1.21 -0.96
N ALA A 320 -0.92 -0.33 0.04
CA ALA A 320 -1.24 1.08 -0.09
C ALA A 320 -0.22 1.83 -0.97
N HIS A 321 1.05 1.44 -0.91
CA HIS A 321 2.12 2.11 -1.65
C HIS A 321 2.26 1.56 -3.07
N HIS A 322 2.15 0.25 -3.29
CA HIS A 322 2.41 -0.32 -4.61
C HIS A 322 1.13 -0.72 -5.32
N ILE A 323 0.32 -1.58 -4.69
CA ILE A 323 -0.77 -2.31 -5.35
C ILE A 323 -1.97 -1.40 -5.64
N LEU A 324 -2.44 -0.64 -4.64
CA LEU A 324 -3.59 0.26 -4.80
C LEU A 324 -3.32 1.32 -5.88
N PRO A 325 -2.16 2.01 -5.92
CA PRO A 325 -1.84 2.95 -6.98
C PRO A 325 -1.83 2.36 -8.39
N MET A 326 -1.68 1.04 -8.54
CA MET A 326 -1.81 0.41 -9.85
C MET A 326 -3.22 0.58 -10.43
N LEU A 327 -4.25 0.80 -9.61
CA LEU A 327 -5.61 1.12 -10.09
C LEU A 327 -5.72 2.49 -10.76
N ARG A 328 -4.68 3.33 -10.75
CA ARG A 328 -4.68 4.60 -11.50
C ARG A 328 -4.63 4.32 -13.01
N GLY A 329 -5.56 4.91 -13.76
CA GLY A 329 -5.58 4.83 -15.23
C GLY A 329 -6.17 3.53 -15.78
N LYS A 330 -5.63 3.02 -16.90
CA LYS A 330 -6.21 1.91 -17.69
C LYS A 330 -6.44 0.62 -16.87
N LEU A 331 -5.57 0.37 -15.90
CA LEU A 331 -5.59 -0.80 -15.02
C LEU A 331 -6.75 -0.76 -14.02
N GLY A 332 -7.16 0.44 -13.61
CA GLY A 332 -8.37 0.63 -12.82
C GLY A 332 -9.62 0.11 -13.52
N PHE A 333 -9.70 0.11 -14.85
CA PHE A 333 -10.89 -0.36 -15.55
C PHE A 333 -10.98 -1.89 -15.68
N ASN A 334 -9.92 -2.63 -15.34
CA ASN A 334 -9.93 -4.09 -15.39
C ASN A 334 -10.62 -4.67 -14.14
N PRO A 335 -11.78 -5.36 -14.28
CA PRO A 335 -12.49 -5.93 -13.13
C PRO A 335 -11.67 -6.97 -12.35
N HIS A 336 -10.86 -7.78 -13.06
CA HIS A 336 -10.02 -8.79 -12.42
C HIS A 336 -8.92 -8.16 -11.57
N SER A 337 -8.28 -7.10 -12.07
CA SER A 337 -7.26 -6.40 -11.31
C SER A 337 -7.84 -5.72 -10.07
N ARG A 338 -8.99 -5.04 -10.20
CA ARG A 338 -9.71 -4.48 -9.04
C ARG A 338 -10.04 -5.55 -8.00
N ASP A 339 -10.51 -6.70 -8.46
CA ASP A 339 -10.84 -7.83 -7.59
C ASP A 339 -9.60 -8.36 -6.83
N LEU A 340 -8.45 -8.53 -7.50
CA LEU A 340 -7.20 -8.92 -6.83
C LEU A 340 -6.73 -7.90 -5.78
N VAL A 341 -6.82 -6.60 -6.08
CA VAL A 341 -6.47 -5.53 -5.13
C VAL A 341 -7.36 -5.59 -3.89
N LEU A 342 -8.67 -5.83 -4.07
CA LEU A 342 -9.63 -5.96 -2.97
C LEU A 342 -9.40 -7.23 -2.15
N GLN A 343 -9.27 -8.39 -2.81
CA GLN A 343 -9.05 -9.66 -2.13
C GLN A 343 -7.80 -9.62 -1.23
N LEU A 344 -6.74 -8.94 -1.65
CA LEU A 344 -5.52 -8.77 -0.85
C LEU A 344 -5.78 -7.98 0.44
N VAL A 345 -6.42 -6.81 0.35
CA VAL A 345 -6.67 -5.98 1.55
C VAL A 345 -7.73 -6.57 2.46
N GLU A 346 -8.79 -7.17 1.90
CA GLU A 346 -9.81 -7.88 2.67
C GLU A 346 -9.19 -9.01 3.49
N ARG A 347 -8.25 -9.75 2.91
CA ARG A 347 -7.49 -10.78 3.62
C ARG A 347 -6.69 -10.19 4.78
N ILE A 348 -5.96 -9.10 4.54
CA ILE A 348 -5.16 -8.42 5.59
C ILE A 348 -6.07 -7.95 6.73
N LEU A 349 -7.22 -7.36 6.41
CA LEU A 349 -8.18 -6.84 7.39
C LEU A 349 -8.96 -7.94 8.11
N SER A 350 -9.11 -9.12 7.50
CA SER A 350 -9.75 -10.29 8.11
C SER A 350 -8.85 -11.00 9.14
N ALA A 351 -7.58 -10.61 9.26
CA ALA A 351 -6.68 -11.20 10.24
C ALA A 351 -7.13 -10.90 11.68
N PRO A 352 -6.94 -11.83 12.64
CA PRO A 352 -7.30 -11.58 14.03
C PRO A 352 -6.62 -10.33 14.58
N LYS A 353 -7.41 -9.43 15.19
CA LYS A 353 -6.94 -8.15 15.75
C LYS A 353 -6.30 -7.20 14.72
N ALA A 354 -6.54 -7.39 13.41
CA ALA A 354 -5.94 -6.57 12.35
C ALA A 354 -6.04 -5.07 12.61
N ARG A 355 -7.25 -4.54 12.92
CA ARG A 355 -7.43 -3.11 13.20
C ARG A 355 -6.53 -2.61 14.33
N GLY A 356 -6.45 -3.35 15.44
CA GLY A 356 -5.63 -2.97 16.59
C GLY A 356 -4.13 -2.99 16.29
N ILE A 357 -3.68 -3.93 15.45
CA ILE A 357 -2.29 -3.99 14.98
C ILE A 357 -2.02 -2.79 14.06
N LEU A 358 -2.80 -2.68 12.97
CA LEU A 358 -2.54 -1.73 11.89
C LEU A 358 -2.62 -0.26 12.31
N VAL A 359 -3.53 0.11 13.23
CA VAL A 359 -3.63 1.49 13.74
C VAL A 359 -2.43 1.89 14.60
N ASN A 360 -1.78 0.91 15.25
CA ASN A 360 -0.63 1.16 16.14
C ASN A 360 0.73 0.85 15.50
N SER A 361 0.73 0.26 14.31
CA SER A 361 1.96 -0.15 13.62
C SER A 361 2.54 0.97 12.75
N ALA A 362 3.86 0.96 12.63
CA ALA A 362 4.60 1.73 11.63
C ALA A 362 5.70 0.84 11.07
N VAL A 363 5.93 0.93 9.76
CA VAL A 363 6.94 0.13 9.05
C VAL A 363 8.32 0.79 9.14
N ARG A 364 8.38 2.11 8.96
CA ARG A 364 9.59 2.91 9.10
C ARG A 364 9.29 4.16 9.89
N LYS A 365 10.29 4.68 10.60
CA LYS A 365 10.15 5.90 11.38
C LYS A 365 9.75 7.06 10.47
N GLY A 366 8.57 7.62 10.71
CA GLY A 366 8.04 8.74 9.93
C GLY A 366 7.26 8.36 8.68
N GLU A 367 7.23 7.08 8.30
CA GLU A 367 6.41 6.60 7.18
C GLU A 367 5.08 6.01 7.69
N ARG A 368 3.99 6.40 7.02
CA ARG A 368 2.63 5.92 7.34
C ARG A 368 2.32 4.66 6.55
N LEU A 369 1.48 3.78 7.09
CA LEU A 369 1.00 2.62 6.33
C LEU A 369 0.19 3.04 5.11
N ILE A 370 -0.70 4.02 5.28
CA ILE A 370 -1.50 4.61 4.20
C ILE A 370 -1.10 6.08 4.06
N PRO A 371 -0.37 6.48 3.00
CA PRO A 371 0.02 7.86 2.78
C PRO A 371 -1.15 8.69 2.23
N PRO A 372 -1.11 10.04 2.31
CA PRO A 372 -2.18 10.91 1.83
C PRO A 372 -2.59 10.66 0.37
N ALA A 373 -1.65 10.35 -0.51
CA ALA A 373 -1.94 10.05 -1.93
C ALA A 373 -2.70 8.72 -2.13
N SER A 374 -2.57 7.78 -1.21
CA SER A 374 -3.33 6.52 -1.22
C SER A 374 -4.68 6.68 -0.54
N LEU A 375 -4.79 7.54 0.48
CA LEU A 375 -6.07 7.96 1.04
C LEU A 375 -6.92 8.71 0.00
N ASP A 376 -6.30 9.62 -0.77
CA ASP A 376 -6.90 10.28 -1.93
C ASP A 376 -7.51 9.24 -2.88
N LEU A 377 -6.71 8.28 -3.32
CA LEU A 377 -7.20 7.22 -4.21
C LEU A 377 -8.31 6.37 -3.57
N LEU A 378 -8.17 6.04 -2.28
CA LEU A 378 -9.16 5.28 -1.53
C LEU A 378 -10.52 5.99 -1.48
N LEU A 379 -10.53 7.31 -1.27
CA LEU A 379 -11.75 8.12 -1.31
C LEU A 379 -12.46 7.99 -2.67
N HIS A 380 -11.72 8.13 -3.78
CA HIS A 380 -12.31 8.10 -5.12
C HIS A 380 -12.81 6.71 -5.54
N VAL A 381 -12.17 5.62 -5.09
CA VAL A 381 -12.65 4.26 -5.38
C VAL A 381 -13.82 3.85 -4.49
N THR A 382 -13.97 4.48 -3.32
CA THR A 382 -15.06 4.21 -2.36
C THR A 382 -16.30 5.03 -2.68
N PHE A 383 -16.13 6.32 -3.00
CA PHE A 383 -17.22 7.26 -3.26
C PHE A 383 -17.16 7.83 -4.70
N PRO A 384 -17.21 6.97 -5.74
CA PRO A 384 -17.27 7.46 -7.10
C PRO A 384 -18.64 8.10 -7.40
N ALA A 385 -18.74 8.86 -8.49
CA ALA A 385 -20.03 9.33 -8.99
C ALA A 385 -21.01 8.16 -9.19
N SER A 386 -22.31 8.39 -8.98
CA SER A 386 -23.33 7.32 -9.01
C SER A 386 -23.32 6.50 -10.31
N SER A 387 -22.97 7.12 -11.44
CA SER A 387 -22.83 6.47 -12.75
C SER A 387 -21.61 5.55 -12.89
N ALA A 388 -20.59 5.73 -12.05
CA ALA A 388 -19.34 4.96 -12.05
C ALA A 388 -19.30 3.87 -10.97
N ARG A 389 -20.36 3.74 -10.15
CA ARG A 389 -20.48 2.71 -9.12
C ARG A 389 -20.55 1.32 -9.77
N VAL A 390 -19.78 0.38 -9.21
CA VAL A 390 -19.71 -1.02 -9.64
C VAL A 390 -19.78 -1.94 -8.42
N LYS A 391 -19.94 -3.25 -8.60
CA LYS A 391 -19.91 -4.23 -7.48
C LYS A 391 -18.67 -4.12 -6.59
N ALA A 392 -17.53 -3.74 -7.16
CA ALA A 392 -16.30 -3.52 -6.40
C ALA A 392 -16.40 -2.31 -5.44
N THR A 393 -17.24 -1.32 -5.74
CA THR A 393 -17.46 -0.14 -4.89
C THR A 393 -18.03 -0.54 -3.52
N GLU A 394 -19.03 -1.42 -3.49
CA GLU A 394 -19.61 -1.94 -2.24
C GLU A 394 -18.55 -2.62 -1.35
N ARG A 395 -17.59 -3.33 -1.96
CA ARG A 395 -16.49 -3.96 -1.23
C ARG A 395 -15.51 -2.94 -0.65
N PHE A 396 -15.22 -1.86 -1.38
CA PHE A 396 -14.42 -0.75 -0.85
C PHE A 396 -15.11 -0.07 0.33
N GLU A 397 -16.43 0.16 0.26
CA GLU A 397 -17.22 0.76 1.35
C GLU A 397 -17.12 -0.05 2.65
N LEU A 398 -17.17 -1.38 2.57
CA LEU A 398 -17.07 -2.27 3.73
C LEU A 398 -15.72 -2.16 4.46
N ILE A 399 -14.63 -1.99 3.72
CA ILE A 399 -13.27 -1.91 4.29
C ILE A 399 -12.85 -0.47 4.60
N TYR A 400 -13.53 0.52 4.02
CA TYR A 400 -13.14 1.92 4.03
C TYR A 400 -12.91 2.47 5.43
N LEU A 401 -13.84 2.25 6.36
CA LEU A 401 -13.74 2.82 7.71
C LEU A 401 -12.46 2.35 8.43
N THR A 402 -12.11 1.08 8.29
CA THR A 402 -10.88 0.55 8.90
C THR A 402 -9.63 1.14 8.25
N LEU A 403 -9.63 1.29 6.93
CA LEU A 403 -8.49 1.89 6.21
C LEU A 403 -8.36 3.39 6.49
N LYS A 404 -9.47 4.11 6.64
CA LYS A 404 -9.50 5.50 7.08
C LYS A 404 -8.88 5.64 8.46
N ASP A 405 -9.28 4.80 9.42
CA ASP A 405 -8.71 4.82 10.78
C ASP A 405 -7.19 4.65 10.74
N VAL A 406 -6.68 3.72 9.92
CA VAL A 406 -5.24 3.51 9.76
C VAL A 406 -4.55 4.71 9.09
N ALA A 407 -5.17 5.34 8.08
CA ALA A 407 -4.60 6.51 7.41
C ALA A 407 -4.49 7.72 8.34
N LEU A 408 -5.50 7.91 9.19
CA LEU A 408 -5.60 9.00 10.16
C LEU A 408 -4.89 8.71 11.49
N ALA A 409 -4.37 7.50 11.68
CA ALA A 409 -3.71 7.09 12.92
C ALA A 409 -2.43 7.88 13.23
N GLY A 410 -2.08 7.97 14.51
CA GLY A 410 -0.82 8.53 15.00
C GLY A 410 -1.01 9.41 16.24
N ALA A 411 0.11 9.74 16.90
CA ALA A 411 0.09 10.51 18.13
C ALA A 411 -0.39 11.96 17.88
N PRO A 412 -1.48 12.43 18.54
CA PRO A 412 -1.94 13.81 18.48
C PRO A 412 -0.82 14.79 18.88
N GLY A 413 -0.78 15.95 18.24
CA GLY A 413 0.20 17.01 18.52
C GLY A 413 1.65 16.73 18.08
N SER A 414 1.98 15.53 17.62
CA SER A 414 3.32 15.20 17.12
C SER A 414 3.70 15.98 15.85
N LYS A 415 5.01 16.23 15.64
CA LYS A 415 5.50 16.94 14.44
C LYS A 415 5.06 16.25 13.14
N ALA A 416 5.11 14.92 13.10
CA ALA A 416 4.68 14.13 11.95
C ALA A 416 3.15 14.21 11.73
N MET A 417 2.35 14.23 12.80
CA MET A 417 0.90 14.42 12.67
C MET A 417 0.55 15.81 12.15
N LYS A 418 1.23 16.86 12.64
CA LYS A 418 1.03 18.23 12.15
C LYS A 418 1.28 18.37 10.65
N GLN A 419 2.38 17.78 10.16
CA GLN A 419 2.71 17.81 8.73
C GLN A 419 1.70 17.01 7.90
N VAL A 420 1.31 15.81 8.36
CA VAL A 420 0.36 15.01 7.58
C VAL A 420 -1.01 15.65 7.53
N SER A 421 -1.49 16.28 8.61
CA SER A 421 -2.85 16.81 8.65
C SER A 421 -3.02 17.93 7.63
N GLN A 422 -1.96 18.72 7.38
CA GLN A 422 -1.92 19.71 6.30
C GLN A 422 -1.99 19.07 4.89
N GLN A 423 -1.27 17.98 4.68
CA GLN A 423 -1.30 17.24 3.41
C GLN A 423 -2.67 16.57 3.17
N ILE A 424 -3.24 15.94 4.20
CA ILE A 424 -4.57 15.34 4.17
C ILE A 424 -5.63 16.40 3.97
N GLN A 425 -5.49 17.58 4.60
CA GLN A 425 -6.41 18.69 4.37
C GLN A 425 -6.41 19.13 2.91
N ALA A 426 -5.24 19.21 2.26
CA ALA A 426 -5.17 19.54 0.83
C ALA A 426 -5.89 18.50 -0.04
N VAL A 427 -5.70 17.21 0.25
CA VAL A 427 -6.43 16.12 -0.42
C VAL A 427 -7.94 16.26 -0.21
N ALA A 428 -8.38 16.46 1.03
CA ALA A 428 -9.78 16.57 1.39
C ALA A 428 -10.47 17.77 0.71
N VAL A 429 -9.81 18.93 0.65
CA VAL A 429 -10.32 20.11 -0.06
C VAL A 429 -10.52 19.80 -1.54
N LYS A 430 -9.51 19.18 -2.16
CA LYS A 430 -9.57 18.81 -3.58
C LYS A 430 -10.75 17.86 -3.84
N SER A 431 -10.86 16.76 -3.09
CA SER A 431 -11.95 15.78 -3.25
C SER A 431 -13.32 16.38 -2.97
N ALA A 432 -13.44 17.29 -1.99
CA ALA A 432 -14.70 17.94 -1.68
C ALA A 432 -15.20 18.85 -2.82
N GLY A 433 -14.28 19.43 -3.60
CA GLY A 433 -14.57 20.30 -4.73
C GLY A 433 -14.98 19.59 -6.01
N GLU A 434 -15.00 18.25 -6.06
CA GLU A 434 -15.33 17.49 -7.28
C GLU A 434 -16.85 17.39 -7.56
N GLY A 435 -17.70 17.88 -6.65
CA GLY A 435 -19.14 17.95 -6.85
C GLY A 435 -19.88 16.60 -6.72
N ILE A 436 -19.22 15.57 -6.19
CA ILE A 436 -19.82 14.25 -5.92
C ILE A 436 -20.34 14.25 -4.47
N PRO A 437 -21.66 14.16 -4.20
CA PRO A 437 -22.22 14.39 -2.87
C PRO A 437 -21.63 13.52 -1.76
N GLU A 438 -21.54 12.20 -1.99
CA GLU A 438 -21.01 11.21 -1.04
C GLU A 438 -19.53 11.45 -0.73
N LEU A 439 -18.73 11.73 -1.77
CA LEU A 439 -17.31 12.07 -1.65
C LEU A 439 -17.11 13.39 -0.91
N THR A 440 -17.92 14.41 -1.23
CA THR A 440 -17.87 15.72 -0.57
C THR A 440 -18.19 15.59 0.91
N GLU A 441 -19.21 14.83 1.30
CA GLU A 441 -19.54 14.65 2.72
C GLU A 441 -18.41 14.01 3.53
N GLU A 442 -17.81 12.94 3.00
CA GLU A 442 -16.70 12.26 3.66
C GLU A 442 -15.42 13.12 3.67
N ALA A 443 -15.10 13.78 2.54
CA ALA A 443 -13.95 14.65 2.45
C ALA A 443 -14.05 15.86 3.40
N ILE A 444 -15.24 16.45 3.55
CA ILE A 444 -15.49 17.51 4.54
C ILE A 444 -15.32 16.98 5.97
N SER A 445 -15.67 15.73 6.23
CA SER A 445 -15.44 15.11 7.53
C SER A 445 -13.96 14.96 7.86
N ILE A 446 -13.16 14.51 6.90
CA ILE A 446 -11.69 14.45 7.02
C ILE A 446 -11.10 15.86 7.17
N PHE A 447 -11.61 16.85 6.41
CA PHE A 447 -11.18 18.24 6.53
C PHE A 447 -11.38 18.79 7.94
N VAL A 448 -12.57 18.59 8.52
CA VAL A 448 -12.88 19.01 9.89
C VAL A 448 -11.99 18.27 10.90
N TRP A 449 -11.75 16.97 10.70
CA TRP A 449 -10.80 16.22 11.52
C TRP A 449 -9.40 16.86 11.49
N CYS A 450 -8.88 17.27 10.33
CA CYS A 450 -7.56 17.91 10.24
C CYS A 450 -7.44 19.18 11.11
N LEU A 451 -8.51 19.97 11.21
CA LEU A 451 -8.54 21.18 12.06
C LEU A 451 -8.37 20.86 13.55
N THR A 452 -8.76 19.65 13.98
CA THR A 452 -8.57 19.20 15.37
C THR A 452 -7.14 18.76 15.66
N GLN A 453 -6.38 18.39 14.63
CA GLN A 453 -5.04 17.82 14.78
C GLN A 453 -3.92 18.87 14.73
N ASN A 454 -4.13 19.98 14.00
CA ASN A 454 -3.10 21.00 13.81
C ASN A 454 -3.71 22.40 13.61
N THR A 455 -3.30 23.36 14.44
CA THR A 455 -3.72 24.77 14.31
C THR A 455 -3.29 25.40 12.98
N ASP A 456 -2.21 24.93 12.36
CA ASP A 456 -1.80 25.45 11.05
C ASP A 456 -2.77 25.08 9.92
N CYS A 457 -3.64 24.09 10.12
CA CYS A 457 -4.73 23.79 9.17
C CYS A 457 -5.74 24.95 9.08
N PHE A 458 -5.89 25.78 10.11
CA PHE A 458 -6.69 27.01 10.03
C PHE A 458 -6.02 28.06 9.15
N LYS A 459 -4.68 28.19 9.21
CA LYS A 459 -3.92 29.10 8.32
C LYS A 459 -4.00 28.64 6.87
N GLN A 460 -3.93 27.34 6.64
CA GLN A 460 -4.11 26.77 5.30
C GLN A 460 -5.53 27.01 4.79
N TRP A 461 -6.55 26.81 5.63
CA TRP A 461 -7.94 27.13 5.29
C TRP A 461 -8.09 28.61 4.91
N ASP A 462 -7.48 29.52 5.66
CA ASP A 462 -7.54 30.95 5.36
C ASP A 462 -6.98 31.34 3.99
N LYS A 463 -5.91 30.68 3.56
CA LYS A 463 -5.30 30.91 2.24
C LYS A 463 -6.20 30.46 1.10
N ILE A 464 -6.93 29.36 1.26
CA ILE A 464 -7.75 28.76 0.20
C ILE A 464 -9.22 29.18 0.25
N TYR A 465 -9.63 29.92 1.30
CA TYR A 465 -11.02 30.17 1.65
C TYR A 465 -11.83 30.80 0.51
N MET A 466 -11.29 31.85 -0.11
CA MET A 466 -11.98 32.58 -1.18
C MET A 466 -12.15 31.72 -2.44
N ASP A 467 -11.10 30.97 -2.80
CA ASP A 467 -11.08 30.14 -4.00
C ASP A 467 -11.91 28.84 -3.85
N ASN A 468 -12.25 28.46 -2.60
CA ASN A 468 -12.95 27.23 -2.27
C ASN A 468 -14.14 27.52 -1.35
N ILE A 469 -14.94 28.53 -1.70
CA ILE A 469 -16.01 29.02 -0.83
C ILE A 469 -17.09 27.96 -0.58
N GLU A 470 -17.46 27.15 -1.58
CA GLU A 470 -18.48 26.10 -1.42
C GLU A 470 -18.03 24.99 -0.46
N VAL A 471 -16.78 24.54 -0.61
CA VAL A 471 -16.12 23.60 0.31
C VAL A 471 -16.07 24.20 1.72
N SER A 472 -15.75 25.49 1.83
CA SER A 472 -15.70 26.20 3.11
C SER A 472 -17.08 26.31 3.75
N VAL A 473 -18.14 26.58 2.98
CA VAL A 473 -19.53 26.59 3.46
C VAL A 473 -19.91 25.21 4.00
N ALA A 474 -19.57 24.13 3.29
CA ALA A 474 -19.86 22.76 3.73
C ALA A 474 -19.11 22.43 5.04
N ALA A 475 -17.83 22.79 5.14
CA ALA A 475 -17.04 22.62 6.36
C ALA A 475 -17.59 23.43 7.55
N LEU A 476 -17.92 24.70 7.33
CA LEU A 476 -18.54 25.56 8.35
C LEU A 476 -19.91 25.03 8.78
N ARG A 477 -20.71 24.53 7.85
CA ARG A 477 -22.00 23.90 8.14
C ARG A 477 -21.82 22.65 9.00
N LYS A 478 -20.84 21.79 8.69
CA LYS A 478 -20.52 20.60 9.49
C LYS A 478 -20.03 20.98 10.89
N LEU A 479 -19.07 21.89 10.99
CA LEU A 479 -18.61 22.44 12.27
C LEU A 479 -19.77 23.02 13.08
N ALA A 480 -20.67 23.78 12.45
CA ALA A 480 -21.83 24.35 13.12
C ALA A 480 -22.77 23.28 13.68
N LYS A 481 -22.92 22.12 13.02
CA LYS A 481 -23.69 20.98 13.53
C LYS A 481 -22.98 20.31 14.70
N GLU A 482 -21.70 20.01 14.55
CA GLU A 482 -20.89 19.19 15.47
C GLU A 482 -20.24 19.97 16.62
N CYS A 483 -20.32 21.31 16.65
CA CYS A 483 -19.65 22.20 17.61
C CYS A 483 -19.85 21.87 19.11
N LYS A 484 -20.84 21.05 19.48
CA LYS A 484 -21.06 20.59 20.87
C LYS A 484 -20.21 19.36 21.24
N GLU A 485 -19.70 18.64 20.26
CA GLU A 485 -19.03 17.34 20.40
C GLU A 485 -17.54 17.41 20.07
N ILE A 486 -17.03 18.53 19.55
CA ILE A 486 -15.63 18.65 19.16
C ILE A 486 -14.78 18.95 20.40
N PRO A 487 -13.92 18.02 20.88
CA PRO A 487 -12.99 18.29 21.97
C PRO A 487 -11.82 19.09 21.39
N LEU A 488 -12.01 20.40 21.21
CA LEU A 488 -10.93 21.28 20.79
C LEU A 488 -10.10 21.66 22.02
N GLU A 489 -8.78 21.52 21.89
CA GLU A 489 -7.85 22.20 22.79
C GLU A 489 -8.10 23.72 22.77
N GLN A 490 -7.79 24.39 23.87
CA GLN A 490 -7.99 25.83 24.02
C GLN A 490 -7.27 26.64 22.92
N SER A 491 -6.09 26.18 22.50
CA SER A 491 -5.31 26.73 21.38
C SER A 491 -6.06 26.65 20.05
N SER A 492 -6.64 25.50 19.74
CA SER A 492 -7.43 25.25 18.53
C SER A 492 -8.75 26.04 18.55
N LEU A 493 -9.36 26.22 19.72
CA LEU A 493 -10.58 27.02 19.87
C LEU A 493 -10.31 28.50 19.59
N GLU A 494 -9.20 29.04 20.10
CA GLU A 494 -8.82 30.42 19.81
C GLU A 494 -8.42 30.60 18.34
N ALA A 495 -7.69 29.65 17.76
CA ALA A 495 -7.37 29.64 16.34
C ALA A 495 -8.65 29.67 15.48
N LEU A 496 -9.61 28.79 15.78
CA LEU A 496 -10.92 28.77 15.11
C LEU A 496 -11.63 30.13 15.27
N ARG A 497 -11.66 30.70 16.47
CA ARG A 497 -12.31 32.00 16.72
C ARG A 497 -11.70 33.11 15.87
N GLN A 498 -10.38 33.15 15.78
CA GLN A 498 -9.67 34.15 14.99
C GLN A 498 -9.97 33.96 13.49
N THR A 499 -9.86 32.73 12.98
CA THR A 499 -10.15 32.39 11.59
C THR A 499 -11.58 32.75 11.18
N LEU A 500 -12.58 32.47 12.02
CA LEU A 500 -13.96 32.84 11.75
C LEU A 500 -14.15 34.37 11.67
N LYS A 501 -13.43 35.15 12.48
CA LYS A 501 -13.46 36.63 12.36
C LYS A 501 -12.86 37.09 11.03
N ILE A 502 -11.74 36.51 10.60
CA ILE A 502 -11.15 36.81 9.28
C ILE A 502 -12.14 36.46 8.17
N PHE A 503 -12.79 35.29 8.23
CA PHE A 503 -13.75 34.87 7.20
C PHE A 503 -14.92 35.83 7.10
N ARG A 504 -15.46 36.30 8.22
CA ARG A 504 -16.52 37.31 8.21
C ARG A 504 -16.07 38.61 7.54
N GLN A 505 -14.86 39.09 7.82
CA GLN A 505 -14.31 40.27 7.14
C GLN A 505 -14.11 40.04 5.63
N LYS A 506 -13.64 38.86 5.23
CA LYS A 506 -13.50 38.47 3.83
C LYS A 506 -14.87 38.42 3.12
N ASN A 507 -15.87 37.87 3.78
CA ASN A 507 -17.25 37.80 3.27
C ASN A 507 -17.87 39.18 3.11
N GLU A 508 -17.73 40.06 4.11
CA GLU A 508 -18.23 41.44 4.03
C GLU A 508 -17.58 42.20 2.85
N LYS A 509 -16.27 42.07 2.66
CA LYS A 509 -15.56 42.66 1.52
C LYS A 509 -16.04 42.09 0.18
N ALA A 510 -16.21 40.78 0.09
CA ALA A 510 -16.69 40.14 -1.14
C ALA A 510 -18.13 40.54 -1.48
N LEU A 511 -19.01 40.63 -0.48
CA LEU A 511 -20.40 41.03 -0.66
C LEU A 511 -20.58 42.52 -1.02
N ALA A 512 -19.59 43.35 -0.71
CA ALA A 512 -19.55 44.76 -1.10
C ALA A 512 -19.02 44.99 -2.54
N GLY A 513 -18.40 43.98 -3.14
CA GLY A 513 -17.90 44.03 -4.52
C GLY A 513 -18.90 43.45 -5.53
N GLU A 514 -18.53 43.51 -6.81
CA GLU A 514 -19.22 42.75 -7.87
C GLU A 514 -18.73 41.29 -7.84
N VAL A 515 -19.58 40.40 -7.38
CA VAL A 515 -19.36 38.95 -7.36
C VAL A 515 -20.59 38.30 -8.00
N ASP A 516 -20.41 37.19 -8.72
CA ASP A 516 -21.53 36.46 -9.32
C ASP A 516 -22.54 35.99 -8.26
N VAL A 517 -23.79 35.76 -8.69
CA VAL A 517 -24.92 35.47 -7.80
C VAL A 517 -24.71 34.19 -6.97
N ALA A 518 -24.08 33.15 -7.55
CA ALA A 518 -23.86 31.88 -6.87
C ALA A 518 -22.82 32.02 -5.75
N SER A 519 -21.70 32.68 -6.06
CA SER A 519 -20.67 33.04 -5.09
C SER A 519 -21.23 33.98 -4.00
N GLN A 520 -22.09 34.94 -4.36
CA GLN A 520 -22.75 35.82 -3.39
C GLN A 520 -23.61 35.03 -2.38
N ALA A 521 -24.34 34.01 -2.85
CA ALA A 521 -25.11 33.13 -1.97
C ALA A 521 -24.19 32.33 -1.02
N SER A 522 -23.09 31.79 -1.54
CA SER A 522 -22.10 31.05 -0.76
C SER A 522 -21.43 31.92 0.32
N PHE A 523 -21.09 33.18 0.02
CA PHE A 523 -20.53 34.11 1.03
C PHE A 523 -21.54 34.46 2.13
N LYS A 524 -22.84 34.62 1.79
CA LYS A 524 -23.90 34.84 2.78
C LYS A 524 -24.07 33.62 3.70
N ASP A 525 -24.07 32.43 3.12
CA ASP A 525 -24.15 31.17 3.88
C ASP A 525 -22.94 30.99 4.80
N ALA A 526 -21.74 31.27 4.29
CA ALA A 526 -20.52 31.19 5.08
C ALA A 526 -20.54 32.16 6.28
N ASP A 527 -20.96 33.42 6.08
CA ASP A 527 -21.09 34.39 7.18
C ASP A 527 -22.14 33.95 8.22
N LYS A 528 -23.27 33.40 7.76
CA LYS A 528 -24.30 32.82 8.64
C LYS A 528 -23.72 31.72 9.52
N TYR A 529 -22.99 30.75 8.96
CA TYR A 529 -22.40 29.67 9.75
C TYR A 529 -21.29 30.18 10.67
N CYS A 530 -20.47 31.14 10.24
CA CYS A 530 -19.48 31.80 11.10
C CYS A 530 -20.13 32.42 12.34
N LYS A 531 -21.24 33.15 12.17
CA LYS A 531 -22.02 33.72 13.28
C LYS A 531 -22.55 32.64 14.24
N VAL A 532 -23.11 31.56 13.70
CA VAL A 532 -23.61 30.43 14.50
C VAL A 532 -22.50 29.83 15.35
N ILE A 533 -21.33 29.56 14.77
CA ILE A 533 -20.20 28.95 15.48
C ILE A 533 -19.65 29.91 16.55
N LEU A 534 -19.42 31.19 16.22
CA LEU A 534 -18.95 32.20 17.17
C LEU A 534 -19.92 32.36 18.37
N ASN A 535 -21.22 32.32 18.12
CA ASN A 535 -22.24 32.37 19.17
C ASN A 535 -22.21 31.12 20.07
N LYS A 536 -21.91 29.94 19.52
CA LYS A 536 -21.75 28.71 20.31
C LYS A 536 -20.48 28.74 21.17
N ILE A 537 -19.35 29.15 20.60
CA ILE A 537 -18.06 29.24 21.30
C ILE A 537 -18.11 30.27 22.43
N SER A 538 -18.77 31.41 22.22
CA SER A 538 -18.92 32.45 23.26
C SER A 538 -19.81 32.02 24.43
N ARG A 539 -20.83 31.18 24.19
CA ARG A 539 -21.73 30.65 25.22
C ARG A 539 -21.13 29.49 26.03
N GLY A 540 -20.27 28.66 25.43
CA GLY A 540 -19.61 27.55 26.13
C GLY A 540 -18.67 28.02 27.25
N HIS A 541 -18.01 29.16 27.08
CA HIS A 541 -17.11 29.74 28.08
C HIS A 541 -17.87 30.39 29.26
N THR A 542 -19.16 30.69 29.10
CA THR A 542 -19.97 31.31 30.17
C THR A 542 -20.26 30.30 31.28
N PHE A 543 -20.51 29.03 30.97
CA PHE A 543 -20.80 28.00 31.97
C PHE A 543 -19.61 27.74 32.92
N VAL A 544 -18.38 27.70 32.40
CA VAL A 544 -17.17 27.53 33.23
C VAL A 544 -16.93 28.74 34.13
N LYS A 545 -17.23 29.96 33.65
CA LYS A 545 -17.15 31.17 34.48
C LYS A 545 -18.22 31.19 35.57
N THR A 546 -19.44 30.74 35.29
CA THR A 546 -20.51 30.65 36.29
C THR A 546 -20.19 29.60 37.36
N VAL A 547 -19.64 28.44 36.98
CA VAL A 547 -19.20 27.41 37.94
C VAL A 547 -18.01 27.88 38.78
N ALA A 548 -17.02 28.54 38.18
CA ALA A 548 -15.91 29.14 38.93
C ALA A 548 -16.39 30.24 39.89
N PHE A 549 -17.38 31.04 39.48
CA PHE A 549 -17.98 32.06 40.33
C PHE A 549 -18.76 31.43 41.50
N VAL A 550 -19.50 30.34 41.26
CA VAL A 550 -20.18 29.58 42.33
C VAL A 550 -19.18 28.96 43.30
N ILE A 551 -18.05 28.44 42.82
CA ILE A 551 -16.97 27.89 43.69
C ILE A 551 -16.31 29.00 44.52
N VAL A 552 -16.05 30.17 43.95
CA VAL A 552 -15.48 31.31 44.68
C VAL A 552 -16.47 31.85 45.72
N VAL A 553 -17.76 31.94 45.38
CA VAL A 553 -18.81 32.38 46.33
C VAL A 553 -19.00 31.36 47.46
N LEU A 554 -18.93 30.05 47.17
CA LEU A 554 -18.97 29.00 48.21
C LEU A 554 -17.73 29.01 49.10
N ALA A 555 -16.54 29.29 48.56
CA ALA A 555 -15.31 29.41 49.34
C ALA A 555 -15.31 30.64 50.26
N VAL A 556 -15.86 31.77 49.80
CA VAL A 556 -16.03 32.98 50.64
C VAL A 556 -17.12 32.79 51.69
N GLY A 557 -18.22 32.09 51.35
CA GLY A 557 -19.27 31.73 52.31
C GLY A 557 -18.78 30.82 53.43
N ALA A 558 -17.91 29.85 53.12
CA ALA A 558 -17.32 28.95 54.12
C ALA A 558 -16.35 29.69 55.08
N ALA A 559 -15.64 30.71 54.61
CA ALA A 559 -14.73 31.51 55.44
C ALA A 559 -15.43 32.42 56.46
N ILE A 560 -16.71 32.77 56.22
CA ILE A 560 -17.49 33.64 57.11
C ILE A 560 -18.21 32.83 58.20
N ILE A 561 -18.42 31.53 58.01
CA ILE A 561 -19.24 30.68 58.89
C ILE A 561 -18.40 29.93 59.96
N SER A 562 -17.07 29.93 59.90
CA SER A 562 -16.22 29.21 60.87
C SER A 562 -15.06 30.05 61.42
N PRO A 563 -15.21 30.73 62.57
CA PRO A 563 -14.12 31.41 63.24
C PRO A 563 -13.41 30.41 64.18
N SER A 564 -12.66 29.46 63.61
CA SER A 564 -11.64 28.72 64.35
C SER A 564 -10.54 28.28 63.38
N LEU A 565 -9.60 29.21 63.18
CA LEU A 565 -8.29 28.95 62.61
C LEU A 565 -7.54 28.04 63.60
N ASP A 566 -7.25 26.78 63.22
CA ASP A 566 -5.92 26.20 63.46
C ASP A 566 -5.67 24.78 62.92
N GLU A 567 -6.64 24.04 62.39
CA GLU A 567 -6.34 22.76 61.73
C GLU A 567 -7.13 22.58 60.43
N TRP A 568 -6.60 23.15 59.35
CA TRP A 568 -7.11 22.89 58.00
C TRP A 568 -6.44 21.64 57.44
N ASP A 569 -7.13 20.50 57.50
CA ASP A 569 -6.70 19.25 56.87
C ASP A 569 -6.88 19.36 55.35
N TRP A 570 -5.82 19.79 54.67
CA TRP A 570 -5.78 20.02 53.22
C TRP A 570 -6.09 18.76 52.42
N ASP A 571 -5.85 17.56 52.98
CA ASP A 571 -6.16 16.30 52.33
C ASP A 571 -7.68 16.06 52.29
N LYS A 572 -8.40 16.40 53.37
CA LYS A 572 -9.88 16.37 53.38
C LYS A 572 -10.50 17.40 52.44
N PHE A 573 -9.95 18.61 52.38
CA PHE A 573 -10.44 19.63 51.45
C PHE A 573 -10.20 19.24 50.00
N SER A 574 -9.02 18.67 49.69
CA SER A 574 -8.73 18.12 48.36
C SER A 574 -9.69 16.98 48.01
N GLY A 575 -9.96 16.08 48.96
CA GLY A 575 -10.90 14.97 48.80
C GLY A 575 -12.33 15.44 48.54
N PHE A 576 -12.79 16.47 49.24
CA PHE A 576 -14.11 17.07 49.05
C PHE A 576 -14.25 17.73 47.66
N VAL A 577 -13.24 18.49 47.23
CA VAL A 577 -13.19 19.10 45.90
C VAL A 577 -13.17 18.02 44.81
N GLN A 578 -12.44 16.93 45.04
CA GLN A 578 -12.30 15.83 44.08
C GLN A 578 -13.59 14.99 43.96
N CYS A 579 -14.26 14.65 45.08
CA CYS A 579 -15.58 13.99 45.04
C CYS A 579 -16.64 14.91 44.39
N SER A 580 -16.57 16.23 44.61
CA SER A 580 -17.47 17.20 43.94
C SER A 580 -17.24 17.32 42.44
N ILE A 581 -15.98 17.31 41.99
CA ILE A 581 -15.61 17.32 40.57
C ILE A 581 -16.04 16.01 39.89
N ILE A 582 -15.89 14.86 40.57
CA ILE A 582 -16.34 13.55 40.06
C ILE A 582 -17.86 13.52 39.89
N LEU A 583 -18.62 13.99 40.89
CA LEU A 583 -20.08 14.08 40.83
C LEU A 583 -20.59 15.04 39.75
N LEU A 584 -19.87 16.14 39.49
CA LEU A 584 -20.16 17.05 38.37
C LEU A 584 -19.86 16.39 37.01
N LYS A 585 -18.76 15.65 36.91
CA LYS A 585 -18.33 14.98 35.67
C LYS A 585 -19.26 13.81 35.31
N GLU A 586 -19.81 13.12 36.31
CA GLU A 586 -20.74 12.00 36.11
C GLU A 586 -22.15 12.47 35.73
N ASN A 587 -22.59 13.63 36.20
CA ASN A 587 -23.87 14.26 35.80
C ASN A 587 -23.82 14.99 34.43
N LEU A 588 -22.64 15.09 33.80
CA LEU A 588 -22.43 15.72 32.50
C LEU A 588 -22.40 14.74 31.32
N GLN A 589 -22.62 13.43 31.53
CA GLN A 589 -22.85 12.50 30.42
C GLN A 589 -24.30 12.56 29.90
N PRO A 590 -24.52 12.52 28.57
CA PRO A 590 -25.87 12.60 28.01
C PRO A 590 -26.64 11.30 28.28
N ASN A 591 -27.74 11.40 29.03
CA ASN A 591 -28.75 10.34 29.15
C ASN A 591 -29.42 10.13 27.77
N PRO A 592 -29.55 8.89 27.25
CA PRO A 592 -30.09 8.61 25.91
C PRO A 592 -31.61 8.83 25.77
N ARG A 593 -32.27 9.47 26.73
CA ARG A 593 -33.71 9.79 26.67
C ARG A 593 -33.91 11.27 26.97
N GLY A 594 -33.98 12.08 25.91
CA GLY A 594 -34.14 13.53 25.99
C GLY A 594 -35.34 13.98 26.82
N LYS A 595 -35.11 14.27 28.09
CA LYS A 595 -36.03 15.03 28.95
C LYS A 595 -35.27 16.19 29.59
N THR A 596 -35.81 17.39 29.40
CA THR A 596 -35.40 18.66 29.99
C THR A 596 -35.58 18.69 31.51
N LEU A 597 -34.76 19.53 32.16
CA LEU A 597 -34.65 19.86 33.59
C LEU A 597 -35.73 19.27 34.52
N GLY A 598 -35.29 18.43 35.46
CA GLY A 598 -36.01 18.09 36.68
C GLY A 598 -35.03 18.08 37.85
N PHE A 599 -35.47 18.64 38.98
CA PHE A 599 -34.77 18.83 40.25
C PHE A 599 -33.68 17.78 40.59
N LEU A 600 -32.54 18.28 41.09
CA LEU A 600 -31.48 17.50 41.72
C LEU A 600 -32.04 16.71 42.91
N SER A 601 -32.37 15.44 42.70
CA SER A 601 -32.65 14.50 43.78
C SER A 601 -31.39 13.68 44.02
N PHE A 602 -30.69 13.95 45.13
CA PHE A 602 -29.50 13.22 45.55
C PHE A 602 -29.89 11.81 45.99
N ASN A 603 -29.45 10.80 45.24
CA ASN A 603 -29.68 9.40 45.60
C ASN A 603 -28.52 8.91 46.50
N VAL A 604 -28.73 8.99 47.81
CA VAL A 604 -27.76 8.67 48.89
C VAL A 604 -27.18 7.25 48.75
N GLY A 605 -27.90 6.33 48.12
CA GLY A 605 -27.46 4.94 47.93
C GLY A 605 -26.26 4.76 46.99
N LYS A 606 -26.06 5.65 46.00
CA LYS A 606 -24.92 5.56 45.06
C LYS A 606 -23.64 6.21 45.59
N THR A 607 -23.77 7.25 46.40
CA THR A 607 -22.65 8.00 46.99
C THR A 607 -21.87 7.18 48.03
N ASN A 608 -22.53 6.28 48.76
CA ASN A 608 -21.86 5.38 49.73
C ASN A 608 -20.86 4.42 49.06
N HIS A 609 -21.09 4.05 47.79
CA HIS A 609 -20.21 3.13 47.07
C HIS A 609 -18.93 3.79 46.54
N ILE A 610 -18.88 5.13 46.47
CA ILE A 610 -17.78 5.87 45.83
C ILE A 610 -16.89 6.59 46.86
N CYS A 611 -17.45 7.17 47.92
CA CYS A 611 -16.69 8.05 48.84
C CYS A 611 -16.58 7.47 50.29
N GLY A 612 -17.16 6.29 50.58
CA GLY A 612 -17.09 5.62 51.89
C GLY A 612 -17.99 6.23 52.98
N ASN A 613 -18.47 5.39 53.92
CA ASN A 613 -19.54 5.74 54.89
C ASN A 613 -19.26 6.97 55.77
N LYS A 614 -17.99 7.31 56.03
CA LYS A 614 -17.62 8.41 56.94
C LYS A 614 -17.75 9.79 56.29
N VAL A 615 -17.58 9.87 54.96
CA VAL A 615 -17.73 11.11 54.20
C VAL A 615 -19.21 11.43 53.97
N THR A 616 -20.06 10.40 53.87
CA THR A 616 -21.50 10.57 53.67
C THR A 616 -22.26 10.96 54.94
N GLU A 617 -21.78 10.60 56.15
CA GLU A 617 -22.30 11.14 57.41
C GLU A 617 -22.01 12.64 57.59
N GLU A 618 -20.78 13.10 57.28
CA GLU A 618 -20.44 14.54 57.36
C GLU A 618 -21.16 15.37 56.28
N LEU A 619 -21.34 14.82 55.07
CA LEU A 619 -22.14 15.45 54.01
C LEU A 619 -23.64 15.52 54.36
N GLY A 620 -24.17 14.51 55.04
CA GLY A 620 -25.56 14.48 55.52
C GLY A 620 -25.84 15.58 56.56
N LEU A 621 -24.89 15.88 57.43
CA LEU A 621 -24.98 16.96 58.42
C LEU A 621 -24.90 18.36 57.78
N CYS A 622 -24.10 18.54 56.72
CA CYS A 622 -23.92 19.83 56.07
C CYS A 622 -25.14 20.25 55.20
N VAL A 623 -25.87 19.29 54.62
CA VAL A 623 -27.07 19.59 53.79
C VAL A 623 -28.28 19.91 54.66
N ILE A 624 -28.40 19.31 55.85
CA ILE A 624 -29.51 19.60 56.79
C ILE A 624 -29.37 20.99 57.40
N ALA A 625 -28.15 21.52 57.55
CA ALA A 625 -27.92 22.84 58.13
C ALA A 625 -28.29 24.04 57.22
N SER A 626 -28.62 23.81 55.94
CA SER A 626 -28.88 24.90 54.97
C SER A 626 -30.36 25.03 54.54
N THR A 627 -31.27 24.26 55.15
CA THR A 627 -32.71 24.31 54.82
C THR A 627 -33.62 24.89 55.90
N ASP A 628 -33.09 25.42 57.01
CA ASP A 628 -33.91 26.11 58.02
C ASP A 628 -33.53 27.59 58.17
N SER A 629 -34.17 28.44 57.37
CA SER A 629 -34.54 29.84 57.65
C SER A 629 -35.35 30.37 56.45
N VAL A 630 -36.58 29.88 56.25
CA VAL A 630 -37.85 30.45 56.78
C VAL A 630 -38.47 31.48 55.82
N ILE A 631 -39.62 31.04 55.27
CA ILE A 631 -40.84 31.73 54.78
C ILE A 631 -40.76 32.48 53.44
#